data_AF-A0A812VBV5-F1
#
_entry.id   AF-A0A812VBV5-F1
#
_cell.length_a   1.000
_cell.length_b   1.000
_cell.length_c   1.000
_cell.angle_alpha   90.00
_cell.angle_beta   90.00
_cell.angle_gamma   90.00
#
_symmetry.space_group_name_H-M   'P 1'
#
loop_
_entity.id
_entity.type
_entity.pdbx_description
1 polymer ?
#
loop_
_entity_poly.entity_id
_entity_poly.type
_entity_poly.pdbx_seq_one_letter_code
_entity_poly.pdbx_strand_id
1 'polypeptide(L)'
;VDGAKLPQNGYSNTEVFSLLGDVYVALEGGPGVANQARLALRRGACVLPVMRTGGASSGLFNFPKKALVKPDFVEEGHWEALQSTEVPIAATAEAVVALAEDICNRFPSGCGRSLLEQADDSDAEENPLSPVARSAMRPDFCFRGPTRFAD
;
A
#
# COMPACT_ATOMS: atom_id res chain seq x y z
N VAL A 1 34.03 -9.14 -26.20
CA VAL A 1 33.84 -9.90 -24.94
C VAL A 1 32.52 -9.47 -24.36
N ASP A 2 31.45 -10.20 -24.71
CA ASP A 2 30.12 -9.91 -24.21
C ASP A 2 30.09 -10.14 -22.70
N GLY A 3 29.99 -9.03 -21.96
CA GLY A 3 29.92 -9.01 -20.52
C GLY A 3 28.59 -9.57 -20.06
N ALA A 4 28.47 -10.90 -20.03
CA ALA A 4 27.36 -11.58 -19.40
C ALA A 4 27.32 -11.18 -17.91
N LYS A 5 26.37 -10.32 -17.56
CA LYS A 5 26.06 -9.97 -16.17
C LYS A 5 25.66 -11.26 -15.47
N LEU A 6 26.43 -11.65 -14.44
CA LEU A 6 26.10 -12.78 -13.59
C LEU A 6 24.65 -12.66 -13.08
N PRO A 7 23.88 -13.76 -13.01
CA PRO A 7 22.55 -13.73 -12.42
C PRO A 7 22.69 -13.31 -10.97
N GLN A 8 22.13 -12.16 -10.61
CA GLN A 8 22.11 -11.72 -9.22
C GLN A 8 21.11 -12.59 -8.48
N ASN A 9 21.60 -13.60 -7.77
CA ASN A 9 20.84 -14.50 -6.89
C ASN A 9 20.33 -13.80 -5.61
N GLY A 10 20.21 -12.48 -5.61
CA GLY A 10 19.81 -11.67 -4.47
C GLY A 10 18.44 -11.05 -4.71
N TYR A 11 17.59 -11.08 -3.68
CA TYR A 11 16.35 -10.28 -3.69
C TYR A 11 16.72 -8.80 -3.75
N SER A 12 16.01 -8.06 -4.61
CA SER A 12 16.15 -6.61 -4.64
C SER A 12 15.63 -5.99 -3.34
N ASN A 13 16.18 -4.84 -2.93
CA ASN A 13 15.67 -4.09 -1.78
C ASN A 13 14.15 -3.84 -1.91
N THR A 14 13.68 -3.55 -3.12
CA THR A 14 12.26 -3.39 -3.42
C THR A 14 11.45 -4.61 -3.00
N GLU A 15 11.87 -5.81 -3.34
CA GLU A 15 11.17 -7.04 -2.98
C GLU A 15 11.20 -7.28 -1.47
N VAL A 16 12.37 -7.12 -0.84
CA VAL A 16 12.51 -7.33 0.61
C VAL A 16 11.62 -6.35 1.38
N PHE A 17 11.74 -5.05 1.13
CA PHE A 17 11.01 -4.03 1.89
C PHE A 17 9.49 -4.11 1.67
N SER A 18 9.02 -4.53 0.50
CA SER A 18 7.58 -4.68 0.22
C SER A 18 6.90 -5.81 1.01
N LEU A 19 7.69 -6.67 1.69
CA LEU A 19 7.18 -7.80 2.46
C LEU A 19 7.17 -7.58 3.98
N LEU A 20 7.78 -6.50 4.49
CA LEU A 20 8.04 -6.35 5.92
C LEU A 20 6.92 -5.66 6.73
N GLY A 21 6.23 -4.67 6.16
CA GLY A 21 5.32 -3.80 6.92
C GLY A 21 3.85 -4.06 6.66
N ASP A 22 2.98 -3.86 7.62
CA ASP A 22 1.52 -3.82 7.38
C ASP A 22 1.06 -2.44 6.88
N VAL A 23 1.84 -1.40 7.21
CA VAL A 23 1.63 0.00 6.81
C VAL A 23 2.91 0.57 6.22
N TYR A 24 2.80 1.17 5.05
CA TYR A 24 3.88 1.85 4.33
C TYR A 24 3.57 3.33 4.18
N VAL A 25 4.44 4.20 4.65
CA VAL A 25 4.34 5.64 4.39
C VAL A 25 5.22 6.00 3.20
N ALA A 26 4.62 6.58 2.15
CA ALA A 26 5.33 6.96 0.93
C ALA A 26 5.59 8.48 0.92
N LEU A 27 6.87 8.86 0.94
CA LEU A 27 7.37 10.23 0.79
C LEU A 27 8.13 10.32 -0.53
N GLU A 28 7.78 11.30 -1.36
CA GLU A 28 8.28 11.49 -2.72
C GLU A 28 8.39 10.16 -3.51
N GLY A 29 9.59 9.87 -3.99
CA GLY A 29 9.96 8.61 -4.58
C GLY A 29 10.02 8.65 -6.09
N GLY A 30 10.84 7.76 -6.63
CA GLY A 30 10.90 7.43 -8.06
C GLY A 30 10.17 6.13 -8.38
N PRO A 31 10.45 5.53 -9.56
CA PRO A 31 9.87 4.26 -9.98
C PRO A 31 10.02 3.11 -8.97
N GLY A 32 11.12 3.09 -8.20
CA GLY A 32 11.34 2.08 -7.17
C GLY A 32 10.34 2.15 -6.01
N VAL A 33 9.94 3.35 -5.60
CA VAL A 33 8.91 3.56 -4.55
C VAL A 33 7.54 3.19 -5.09
N ALA A 34 7.20 3.60 -6.32
CA ALA A 34 5.96 3.17 -6.96
C ALA A 34 5.87 1.65 -7.14
N ASN A 35 7.00 0.97 -7.41
CA ASN A 35 7.03 -0.49 -7.43
C ASN A 35 6.81 -1.10 -6.04
N GLN A 36 7.48 -0.58 -5.00
CA GLN A 36 7.26 -1.03 -3.63
C GLN A 36 5.81 -0.87 -3.18
N ALA A 37 5.20 0.30 -3.44
CA ALA A 37 3.80 0.57 -3.10
C ALA A 37 2.84 -0.42 -3.79
N ARG A 38 3.08 -0.75 -5.06
CA ARG A 38 2.30 -1.76 -5.79
C ARG A 38 2.44 -3.14 -5.17
N LEU A 39 3.68 -3.57 -4.88
CA LEU A 39 3.94 -4.87 -4.27
C LEU A 39 3.30 -4.99 -2.88
N ALA A 40 3.40 -3.93 -2.07
CA ALA A 40 2.78 -3.84 -0.75
C ALA A 40 1.25 -3.95 -0.83
N LEU A 41 0.59 -3.16 -1.68
CA LEU A 41 -0.86 -3.22 -1.85
C LEU A 41 -1.34 -4.58 -2.36
N ARG A 42 -0.61 -5.20 -3.31
CA ARG A 42 -0.95 -6.55 -3.79
C ARG A 42 -0.92 -7.60 -2.68
N ARG A 43 -0.09 -7.41 -1.65
CA ARG A 43 -0.05 -8.26 -0.46
C ARG A 43 -1.18 -7.93 0.53
N GLY A 44 -1.91 -6.84 0.32
CA GLY A 44 -2.94 -6.34 1.23
C GLY A 44 -2.40 -5.43 2.33
N ALA A 45 -1.15 -4.97 2.25
CA ALA A 45 -0.65 -3.94 3.15
C ALA A 45 -1.25 -2.57 2.80
N CYS A 46 -1.35 -1.68 3.77
CA CYS A 46 -1.79 -0.31 3.56
C CYS A 46 -0.63 0.56 3.06
N VAL A 47 -0.92 1.44 2.11
CA VAL A 47 0.03 2.45 1.64
C VAL A 47 -0.58 3.83 1.90
N LEU A 48 0.12 4.63 2.70
CA LEU A 48 -0.24 6.00 3.06
C LEU A 48 0.66 6.98 2.30
N PRO A 49 0.18 7.62 1.22
CA PRO A 49 0.97 8.57 0.47
C PRO A 49 0.94 9.98 1.08
N VAL A 50 2.11 10.56 1.30
CA VAL A 50 2.26 11.98 1.67
C VAL A 50 2.40 12.81 0.39
N MET A 51 1.28 13.00 -0.30
CA MET A 51 1.20 13.54 -1.67
C MET A 51 1.84 14.92 -1.85
N ARG A 52 1.83 15.79 -0.82
CA ARG A 52 2.45 17.13 -0.82
C ARG A 52 3.95 17.12 -1.12
N THR A 53 4.59 15.96 -1.07
CA THR A 53 6.02 15.79 -1.35
C THR A 53 6.31 15.60 -2.85
N GLY A 54 5.32 15.25 -3.68
CA GLY A 54 5.52 15.06 -5.13
C GLY A 54 5.99 13.66 -5.50
N GLY A 55 6.55 13.48 -6.71
CA GLY A 55 7.11 12.19 -7.12
C GLY A 55 6.09 11.04 -7.15
N ALA A 56 6.53 9.84 -6.78
CA ALA A 56 5.70 8.64 -6.74
C ALA A 56 4.51 8.82 -5.78
N SER A 57 4.72 9.35 -4.58
CA SER A 57 3.66 9.57 -3.59
C SER A 57 2.55 10.51 -4.07
N SER A 58 2.80 11.37 -5.06
CA SER A 58 1.79 12.21 -5.72
C SER A 58 1.10 11.57 -6.93
N GLY A 59 1.46 10.35 -7.31
CA GLY A 59 0.84 9.61 -8.42
C GLY A 59 1.74 9.34 -9.64
N LEU A 60 3.00 9.79 -9.64
CA LEU A 60 3.91 9.55 -10.76
C LEU A 60 4.41 8.10 -10.81
N PHE A 61 5.02 7.71 -11.94
CA PHE A 61 5.66 6.40 -12.14
C PHE A 61 4.72 5.18 -12.00
N ASN A 62 3.45 5.36 -12.38
CA ASN A 62 2.40 4.36 -12.21
C ASN A 62 2.22 3.95 -10.74
N PHE A 63 2.26 4.94 -9.84
CA PHE A 63 1.90 4.74 -8.45
C PHE A 63 0.44 4.28 -8.36
N PRO A 64 0.12 3.35 -7.43
CA PRO A 64 -1.20 2.77 -7.36
C PRO A 64 -2.25 3.85 -7.04
N LYS A 65 -3.15 4.12 -8.01
CA LYS A 65 -4.23 5.10 -7.88
C LYS A 65 -5.09 4.87 -6.64
N LYS A 66 -5.26 3.59 -6.26
CA LYS A 66 -6.03 3.17 -5.09
C LYS A 66 -5.47 3.69 -3.76
N ALA A 67 -4.15 3.90 -3.66
CA ALA A 67 -3.54 4.53 -2.49
C ALA A 67 -3.78 6.05 -2.43
N LEU A 68 -4.11 6.68 -3.56
CA LEU A 68 -4.38 8.13 -3.64
C LEU A 68 -5.86 8.47 -3.39
N VAL A 69 -6.71 7.47 -3.20
CA VAL A 69 -8.12 7.67 -2.86
C VAL A 69 -8.24 7.69 -1.34
N LYS A 70 -8.93 8.71 -0.82
CA LYS A 70 -9.20 8.84 0.60
C LYS A 70 -10.02 7.64 1.10
N PRO A 71 -9.59 6.93 2.16
CA PRO A 71 -10.42 5.91 2.79
C PRO A 71 -11.61 6.53 3.55
N ASP A 72 -12.75 5.83 3.59
CA ASP A 72 -13.98 6.34 4.23
C ASP A 72 -13.84 6.63 5.73
N PHE A 73 -12.95 5.91 6.41
CA PHE A 73 -12.72 6.06 7.85
C PHE A 73 -11.79 7.22 8.20
N VAL A 74 -11.16 7.84 7.19
CA VAL A 74 -10.21 8.93 7.37
C VAL A 74 -10.94 10.27 7.34
N GLU A 75 -10.71 11.05 8.40
CA GLU A 75 -11.16 12.44 8.48
C GLU A 75 -10.60 13.28 7.33
N GLU A 76 -11.43 14.16 6.78
CA GLU A 76 -11.06 15.02 5.65
C GLU A 76 -9.84 15.89 5.96
N GLY A 77 -9.77 16.50 7.14
CA GLY A 77 -8.66 17.38 7.51
C GLY A 77 -7.31 16.67 7.54
N HIS A 78 -7.26 15.43 8.02
CA HIS A 78 -6.02 14.63 8.00
C HIS A 78 -5.62 14.26 6.57
N TRP A 79 -6.58 13.94 5.71
CA TRP A 79 -6.29 13.62 4.31
C TRP A 79 -5.84 14.84 3.50
N GLU A 80 -6.47 15.99 3.73
CA GLU A 80 -6.09 17.27 3.13
C GLU A 80 -4.66 17.67 3.54
N ALA A 81 -4.28 17.43 4.81
CA ALA A 81 -2.93 17.68 5.30
C ALA A 81 -1.85 16.86 4.58
N LEU A 82 -2.20 15.71 3.98
CA LEU A 82 -1.28 14.93 3.14
C LEU A 82 -1.13 15.49 1.72
N GLN A 83 -2.12 16.22 1.22
CA GLN A 83 -2.16 16.75 -0.15
C GLN A 83 -1.64 18.18 -0.25
N SER A 84 -1.99 19.02 0.71
CA SER A 84 -1.74 20.46 0.63
C SER A 84 -0.33 20.83 1.04
N THR A 85 0.32 21.64 0.21
CA THR A 85 1.61 22.27 0.53
C THR A 85 1.47 23.47 1.46
N GLU A 86 0.24 24.00 1.62
CA GLU A 86 -0.06 25.17 2.46
C GLU A 86 -0.18 24.80 3.94
N VAL A 87 -0.47 23.54 4.25
CA VAL A 87 -0.54 23.03 5.62
C VAL A 87 0.87 23.01 6.24
N PRO A 88 1.05 23.51 7.49
CA PRO A 88 2.33 23.44 8.18
C PRO A 88 2.88 22.00 8.25
N ILE A 89 4.20 21.83 8.10
CA ILE A 89 4.85 20.51 8.10
C ILE A 89 4.53 19.73 9.38
N ALA A 90 4.50 20.42 10.53
CA ALA A 90 4.15 19.81 11.81
C ALA A 90 2.73 19.20 11.80
N ALA A 91 1.76 19.90 11.21
CA ALA A 91 0.38 19.42 11.11
C ALA A 91 0.27 18.24 10.13
N THR A 92 1.03 18.22 9.03
CA THR A 92 1.10 17.01 8.18
C THR A 92 1.73 15.83 8.92
N ALA A 93 2.79 16.05 9.69
CA ALA A 93 3.42 14.97 10.45
C ALA A 93 2.45 14.39 11.50
N GLU A 94 1.70 15.25 12.19
CA GLU A 94 0.63 14.85 13.11
C GLU A 94 -0.45 14.03 12.40
N ALA A 95 -0.92 14.48 11.23
CA ALA A 95 -1.88 13.73 10.43
C ALA A 95 -1.34 12.36 9.99
N VAL A 96 -0.07 12.26 9.58
CA VAL A 96 0.55 10.97 9.22
C VAL A 96 0.55 10.00 10.41
N VAL A 97 0.90 10.48 11.60
CA VAL A 97 0.92 9.66 12.82
C VAL A 97 -0.50 9.20 13.18
N ALA A 98 -1.47 10.13 13.23
CA ALA A 98 -2.85 9.81 13.53
C ALA A 98 -3.42 8.76 12.57
N LEU A 99 -3.15 8.90 11.27
CA LEU A 99 -3.59 7.94 10.25
C LEU A 99 -2.90 6.59 10.38
N ALA A 100 -1.60 6.57 10.66
CA ALA A 100 -0.88 5.31 10.88
C ALA A 100 -1.41 4.57 12.12
N GLU A 101 -1.69 5.28 13.21
CA GLU A 101 -2.29 4.72 14.42
C GLU A 101 -3.70 4.18 14.15
N ASP A 102 -4.54 4.95 13.45
CA ASP A 102 -5.88 4.52 13.06
C ASP A 102 -5.86 3.25 12.19
N ILE A 103 -4.96 3.19 11.22
CA ILE A 103 -4.78 2.01 10.38
C ILE A 103 -4.36 0.81 11.24
N CYS A 104 -3.35 0.96 12.10
CA CYS A 104 -2.88 -0.11 12.98
C CYS A 104 -3.96 -0.59 13.96
N ASN A 105 -4.77 0.32 14.49
CA ASN A 105 -5.85 -0.02 15.43
C ASN A 105 -7.03 -0.73 14.74
N ARG A 106 -7.34 -0.36 13.50
CA ARG A 106 -8.42 -0.97 12.71
C ARG A 106 -8.02 -2.31 12.10
N PHE A 107 -6.74 -2.46 11.77
CA PHE A 107 -6.18 -3.63 11.12
C PHE A 107 -4.99 -4.20 11.92
N PRO A 108 -5.22 -4.67 13.17
CA PRO A 108 -4.15 -5.26 13.95
C PRO A 108 -3.55 -6.48 13.23
N SER A 109 -2.22 -6.54 13.19
CA SER A 109 -1.42 -7.48 12.41
C SER A 109 -1.90 -8.94 12.48
N GLY A 110 -1.84 -9.63 11.34
CA GLY A 110 -2.11 -11.09 11.25
C GLY A 110 -3.22 -11.51 10.29
N CYS A 111 -3.93 -10.56 9.67
CA CYS A 111 -4.83 -10.88 8.55
C CYS A 111 -4.33 -10.17 7.30
N GLY A 112 -3.90 -10.95 6.30
CA GLY A 112 -3.79 -10.48 4.92
C GLY A 112 -5.19 -10.18 4.38
N ARG A 113 -5.84 -9.14 4.92
CA ARG A 113 -7.14 -8.67 4.46
C ARG A 113 -6.92 -7.52 3.52
N SER A 114 -6.91 -7.88 2.25
CA SER A 114 -7.68 -7.19 1.22
C SER A 114 -8.69 -6.20 1.82
N LEU A 115 -8.31 -4.92 1.89
CA LEU A 115 -9.28 -3.81 1.90
C LEU A 115 -9.81 -3.53 0.48
N LEU A 116 -9.36 -4.32 -0.50
CA LEU A 116 -9.32 -3.94 -1.89
C LEU A 116 -9.93 -5.02 -2.81
N GLU A 117 -10.82 -5.86 -2.30
CA GLU A 117 -11.70 -6.73 -3.11
C GLU A 117 -12.77 -5.89 -3.82
N GLN A 118 -12.31 -5.12 -4.80
CA GLN A 118 -13.05 -4.87 -6.03
C GLN A 118 -12.02 -5.06 -7.13
N ALA A 119 -12.04 -6.27 -7.69
CA ALA A 119 -11.29 -6.64 -8.86
C ALA A 119 -11.85 -5.87 -10.05
N ASP A 120 -11.01 -5.03 -10.65
CA ASP A 120 -11.01 -4.76 -12.08
C ASP A 120 -9.54 -4.78 -12.50
N ASP A 121 -9.07 -5.99 -12.77
CA ASP A 121 -7.74 -6.29 -13.30
C ASP A 121 -7.71 -5.99 -14.79
N SER A 122 -7.32 -4.78 -15.16
CA SER A 122 -6.75 -4.49 -16.47
C SER A 122 -5.52 -3.62 -16.27
N ASP A 123 -4.34 -4.25 -16.23
CA ASP A 123 -2.99 -3.69 -16.47
C ASP A 123 -1.88 -4.39 -15.63
N ALA A 124 -2.07 -5.67 -15.28
CA ALA A 124 -1.00 -6.48 -14.67
C ALA A 124 -0.28 -7.33 -15.74
N GLU A 125 0.82 -6.79 -16.27
CA GLU A 125 1.87 -7.61 -16.90
C GLU A 125 2.38 -8.65 -15.89
N GLU A 126 2.30 -9.93 -16.26
CA GLU A 126 2.67 -11.07 -15.43
C GLU A 126 4.16 -11.03 -15.05
N ASN A 127 4.44 -10.87 -13.75
CA ASN A 127 5.68 -11.37 -13.17
C ASN A 127 5.28 -12.34 -12.05
N PRO A 128 5.42 -13.67 -12.25
CA PRO A 128 4.99 -14.64 -11.26
C PRO A 128 5.96 -14.61 -10.08
N LEU A 129 5.51 -13.99 -8.98
CA LEU A 129 6.14 -14.19 -7.68
C LEU A 129 6.23 -15.71 -7.41
N SER A 130 7.39 -16.12 -6.92
CA SER A 130 7.80 -17.53 -6.75
C SER A 130 6.85 -18.32 -5.82
N PRO A 131 6.90 -19.67 -5.83
CA PRO A 131 5.91 -20.57 -5.23
C PRO A 131 5.64 -20.39 -3.74
N VAL A 132 6.48 -19.64 -3.02
CA VAL A 132 6.34 -19.40 -1.58
C VAL A 132 5.12 -18.51 -1.26
N ALA A 133 4.73 -17.61 -2.17
CA ALA A 133 3.54 -16.76 -1.96
C ALA A 133 2.22 -17.54 -2.14
N ARG A 134 2.22 -18.68 -2.85
CA ARG A 134 1.01 -19.49 -3.08
C ARG A 134 0.59 -20.30 -1.85
N SER A 135 1.49 -20.54 -0.89
CA SER A 135 1.20 -21.35 0.29
C SER A 135 0.45 -20.59 1.41
N ALA A 136 0.26 -19.27 1.29
CA ALA A 136 -0.50 -18.47 2.25
C ALA A 136 -1.98 -18.29 1.87
N MET A 137 -2.39 -18.75 0.69
CA MET A 137 -3.77 -18.68 0.22
C MET A 137 -4.52 -19.93 0.67
N ARG A 138 -5.12 -19.87 1.86
CA ARG A 138 -6.10 -20.88 2.27
C ARG A 138 -7.42 -20.60 1.54
N PRO A 139 -8.04 -21.60 0.89
CA PRO A 139 -9.43 -21.51 0.51
C PRO A 139 -10.28 -21.62 1.78
N ASP A 140 -11.51 -21.14 1.69
CA ASP A 140 -12.54 -21.21 2.73
C ASP A 140 -12.44 -20.14 3.82
N PHE A 141 -13.06 -18.98 3.55
CA PHE A 141 -14.03 -18.43 4.51
C PHE A 141 -15.05 -17.54 3.79
N CYS A 142 -16.22 -18.13 3.50
CA CYS A 142 -17.42 -17.40 3.11
C CYS A 142 -17.87 -16.52 4.30
N PHE A 143 -17.87 -15.20 4.14
CA PHE A 143 -18.46 -14.31 5.15
C PHE A 143 -19.99 -14.29 4.97
N ARG A 144 -20.71 -14.94 5.89
CA ARG A 144 -22.10 -14.58 6.18
C ARG A 144 -22.07 -13.13 6.70
N GLY A 145 -22.73 -12.23 5.98
CA GLY A 145 -22.83 -10.82 6.35
C GLY A 145 -23.44 -10.60 7.74
N PRO A 146 -23.25 -9.41 8.33
CA PRO A 146 -23.83 -9.10 9.64
C PRO A 146 -25.35 -9.11 9.53
N THR A 147 -26.01 -9.99 10.30
CA THR A 147 -27.44 -9.88 10.54
C THR A 147 -27.71 -8.55 11.22
N ARG A 148 -28.44 -7.67 10.52
CA ARG A 148 -29.15 -6.54 11.11
C ARG A 148 -29.91 -7.03 12.34
N PHE A 149 -29.69 -6.40 13.48
CA PHE A 149 -30.69 -6.37 14.53
C PHE A 149 -31.28 -4.96 14.55
N ALA A 150 -32.51 -4.87 14.07
CA ALA A 150 -33.45 -3.81 14.36
C ALA A 150 -34.07 -4.12 15.72
N ASP A 151 -33.90 -3.24 16.70
CA ASP A 151 -34.91 -2.33 17.27
C ASP A 151 -34.39 -1.78 18.62
#